data_AF-A0A7V2EV55-F1
#
_entry.id   AF-A0A7V2EV55-F1
#
_cell.length_a   1.000
_cell.length_b   1.000
_cell.length_c   1.000
_cell.angle_alpha   90.00
_cell.angle_beta   90.00
_cell.angle_gamma   90.00
#
_symmetry.space_group_name_H-M   'P 1'
#
loop_
_entity.id
_entity.type
_entity.pdbx_description
1 polymer ?
#
loop_
_entity_poly.entity_id
_entity_poly.type
_entity_poly.pdbx_seq_one_letter_code
_entity_poly.pdbx_strand_id
1 'polypeptide(L)'
;MAAGGIFMSAGHGLSRREFLGYSAGVTAAPLLMTGASPGLIQAQIAREAFPIGCYTRPWDKHDYRVALDAIAEAGFHYAGLMTARVKGGLVISASTDPEEARRIGEEAKSRGLKILSVYGGGIGVDRSLNDGIADLRRLIDNCHACGSASLLMGGLGNESLYDAYYKAIAECCDDAQDKGVHISIKPHGGLNATGPQCRRAVQRVNHPNFRLWYDAGNIFYYSDGMLNPVDDVETVAGLVTGLCVKDYRHPKDVLVTPGAGRVEFPVVFALLRQGGFARGPLVIECLAPGDLKHSLDQARQARRFLEELIAQDDHTVLEQFAETLQAGIGVMDITPPIGYRMSGYFRERLSTGTANPLEAKALVLRQGRVRTALVCCDIIGLAPQVSEQARRLAAQRTMIPASNIVIAATHSHTGPLYWGALRDHFHAKAIAEHGEDPCEPFDYAQQFVDHLVRAIGEANQAAAPADITTGTAEQHGLSFNRRFHMKDGSVRFNPGVLNPDIVKPAGSIDPQVGIVMLRHPGADKPFAAVVNFALHLDTVGGTLYAADYPYYLQEDLRKAYGQDFTLLFATGTCGNINHIDVT
;
A
#
# COMPACT_ATOMS: atom_id res chain seq x y z
N MET A 1 67.16 46.04 0.79
CA MET A 1 67.03 46.03 -0.69
C MET A 1 65.94 45.03 -1.02
N ALA A 2 64.71 45.53 -1.22
CA ALA A 2 63.97 45.54 -2.50
C ALA A 2 63.49 44.13 -2.88
N ALA A 3 62.21 43.74 -2.99
CA ALA A 3 60.90 44.34 -3.35
C ALA A 3 60.32 43.54 -4.55
N GLY A 4 59.01 43.23 -4.50
CA GLY A 4 58.13 42.85 -5.63
C GLY A 4 58.14 41.36 -5.99
N GLY A 5 57.07 40.57 -5.75
CA GLY A 5 55.76 40.54 -6.43
C GLY A 5 55.56 39.07 -6.91
N ILE A 6 54.41 38.39 -6.97
CA ILE A 6 53.09 38.68 -7.52
C ILE A 6 52.14 37.49 -7.14
N PHE A 7 50.91 37.84 -6.77
CA PHE A 7 49.59 37.18 -6.94
C PHE A 7 49.28 35.68 -6.65
N MET A 8 48.08 35.54 -6.07
CA MET A 8 47.30 34.34 -5.77
C MET A 8 46.91 33.50 -7.01
N SER A 9 46.78 32.18 -6.81
CA SER A 9 45.66 31.43 -7.38
C SER A 9 45.09 30.43 -6.36
N ALA A 10 43.76 30.39 -6.28
CA ALA A 10 42.98 29.53 -5.41
C ALA A 10 42.85 28.11 -5.95
N GLY A 11 42.58 27.19 -5.01
CA GLY A 11 41.95 25.90 -5.26
C GLY A 11 42.93 24.74 -5.25
N HIS A 12 42.77 23.82 -4.31
CA HIS A 12 42.37 22.43 -4.58
C HIS A 12 41.86 21.83 -3.26
N GLY A 13 40.60 21.39 -3.27
CA GLY A 13 39.92 20.77 -2.14
C GLY A 13 40.40 19.35 -1.88
N LEU A 14 40.34 18.97 -0.61
CA LEU A 14 40.58 17.61 -0.12
C LEU A 14 39.67 16.59 -0.82
N SER A 15 40.25 15.49 -1.26
CA SER A 15 39.52 14.43 -1.95
C SER A 15 38.82 13.48 -0.97
N ARG A 16 37.70 12.88 -1.41
CA ARG A 16 36.89 11.91 -0.66
C ARG A 16 37.69 10.69 -0.13
N ARG A 17 38.83 10.37 -0.75
CA ARG A 17 39.76 9.30 -0.32
C ARG A 17 40.64 9.70 0.88
N GLU A 18 40.97 10.99 1.01
CA GLU A 18 41.79 11.49 2.13
C GLU A 18 40.95 11.63 3.41
N PHE A 19 39.65 11.92 3.30
CA PHE A 19 38.73 11.91 4.43
C PHE A 19 38.52 10.50 5.02
N LEU A 20 38.38 9.47 4.18
CA LEU A 20 38.20 8.08 4.63
C LEU A 20 39.47 7.49 5.26
N GLY A 21 40.66 8.04 4.95
CA GLY A 21 41.92 7.63 5.56
C GLY A 21 42.09 8.11 7.01
N TYR A 22 41.42 9.20 7.41
CA TYR A 22 41.52 9.76 8.77
C TYR A 22 40.49 9.15 9.76
N SER A 23 39.47 8.46 9.28
CA SER A 23 38.41 7.88 10.11
C SER A 23 38.71 6.47 10.65
N ALA A 24 39.84 5.87 10.28
CA ALA A 24 40.21 4.49 10.65
C ALA A 24 41.22 4.40 11.81
N GLY A 25 41.41 5.48 12.58
CA GLY A 25 42.58 5.62 13.45
C GLY A 25 42.33 6.00 14.90
N VAL A 26 41.16 5.73 15.52
CA VAL A 26 41.03 5.84 16.99
C VAL A 26 39.99 4.84 17.54
N THR A 27 40.37 3.57 17.67
CA THR A 27 39.69 2.64 18.57
C THR A 27 40.67 1.59 19.09
N ALA A 28 41.38 1.90 20.17
CA ALA A 28 41.78 0.92 21.18
C ALA A 28 42.54 1.59 22.35
N ALA A 29 41.90 1.72 23.50
CA ALA A 29 42.51 1.40 24.80
C ALA A 29 41.39 1.14 25.84
N PRO A 30 41.44 0.01 26.58
CA PRO A 30 40.35 -0.46 27.42
C PRO A 30 40.43 0.14 28.82
N LEU A 31 39.27 0.48 29.40
CA LEU A 31 39.13 0.64 30.84
C LEU A 31 38.21 -0.46 31.37
N LEU A 32 38.86 -1.41 32.03
CA LEU A 32 38.29 -2.45 32.86
C LEU A 32 37.53 -1.84 34.05
N MET A 33 36.55 -2.62 34.54
CA MET A 33 35.73 -2.45 35.76
C MET A 33 34.44 -1.63 35.60
N THR A 34 33.34 -2.27 35.16
CA THR A 34 32.26 -2.80 36.04
C THR A 34 31.32 -3.67 35.21
N GLY A 35 30.77 -4.73 35.81
CA GLY A 35 30.07 -5.83 35.14
C GLY A 35 28.80 -5.43 34.39
N ALA A 36 28.81 -5.76 33.09
CA ALA A 36 27.72 -5.98 32.13
C ALA A 36 28.16 -5.37 30.79
N SER A 37 28.26 -6.19 29.74
CA SER A 37 28.57 -5.71 28.39
C SER A 37 27.57 -4.63 27.99
N PRO A 38 27.98 -3.50 27.37
CA PRO A 38 27.07 -2.41 26.98
C PRO A 38 25.82 -2.88 26.22
N GLY A 39 25.94 -3.93 25.41
CA GLY A 39 24.82 -4.55 24.70
C GLY A 39 23.77 -5.23 25.60
N LEU A 40 24.14 -5.78 26.76
CA LEU A 40 23.20 -6.39 27.70
C LEU A 40 22.37 -5.33 28.44
N ILE A 41 22.98 -4.22 28.82
CA ILE A 41 22.28 -3.08 29.45
C ILE A 41 21.28 -2.47 28.45
N GLN A 42 21.71 -2.24 27.20
CA GLN A 42 20.85 -1.68 26.16
C GLN A 42 19.64 -2.58 25.85
N ALA A 43 19.84 -3.89 25.76
CA ALA A 43 18.77 -4.85 25.54
C ALA A 43 17.78 -4.91 26.71
N GLN A 44 18.26 -4.76 27.95
CA GLN A 44 17.40 -4.72 29.13
C GLN A 44 16.57 -3.43 29.20
N ILE A 45 17.18 -2.28 28.92
CA ILE A 45 16.45 -0.99 28.83
C ILE A 45 15.37 -1.05 27.74
N ALA A 46 15.67 -1.64 26.57
CA ALA A 46 14.70 -1.82 25.51
C ALA A 46 13.52 -2.72 25.94
N ARG A 47 13.80 -3.82 26.64
CA ARG A 47 12.76 -4.74 27.18
C ARG A 47 11.88 -4.08 28.25
N GLU A 48 12.43 -3.18 29.05
CA GLU A 48 11.66 -2.41 30.04
C GLU A 48 10.82 -1.31 29.38
N ALA A 49 11.30 -0.72 28.28
CA ALA A 49 10.55 0.25 27.51
C ALA A 49 9.40 -0.38 26.72
N PHE A 50 9.56 -1.63 26.25
CA PHE A 50 8.58 -2.34 25.43
C PHE A 50 8.18 -3.69 26.02
N PRO A 51 7.23 -3.73 26.98
CA PRO A 51 6.70 -4.98 27.51
C PRO A 51 6.07 -5.84 26.39
N ILE A 52 6.57 -7.07 26.23
CA ILE A 52 6.06 -8.02 25.23
C ILE A 52 5.06 -8.97 25.89
N GLY A 53 3.85 -9.05 25.35
CA GLY A 53 2.80 -9.97 25.82
C GLY A 53 2.08 -10.70 24.68
N CYS A 54 1.12 -11.53 25.04
CA CYS A 54 0.23 -12.22 24.11
C CYS A 54 -1.21 -12.14 24.61
N TYR A 55 -2.16 -11.87 23.72
CA TYR A 55 -3.59 -11.93 24.03
C TYR A 55 -4.05 -13.38 24.19
N THR A 56 -5.15 -13.62 24.89
CA THR A 56 -5.77 -14.96 24.99
C THR A 56 -6.32 -15.51 23.66
N ARG A 57 -6.48 -14.64 22.66
CA ARG A 57 -7.13 -14.93 21.37
C ARG A 57 -6.58 -16.14 20.59
N PRO A 58 -5.27 -16.45 20.54
CA PRO A 58 -4.77 -17.63 19.85
C PRO A 58 -5.30 -18.97 20.40
N TRP A 59 -5.89 -18.96 21.60
CA TRP A 59 -6.52 -20.10 22.24
C TRP A 59 -8.03 -19.90 22.44
N ASP A 60 -8.69 -19.12 21.57
CA ASP A 60 -10.11 -18.75 21.71
C ASP A 60 -11.10 -19.94 21.75
N LYS A 61 -10.69 -21.12 21.27
CA LYS A 61 -11.44 -22.38 21.38
C LYS A 61 -11.39 -23.01 22.77
N HIS A 62 -10.58 -22.49 23.67
CA HIS A 62 -10.37 -22.99 25.03
C HIS A 62 -10.74 -21.94 26.07
N ASP A 63 -10.94 -22.40 27.30
CA ASP A 63 -11.10 -21.51 28.45
C ASP A 63 -9.87 -20.61 28.62
N TYR A 64 -10.05 -19.37 29.06
CA TYR A 64 -8.95 -18.39 29.18
C TYR A 64 -7.83 -18.87 30.10
N ARG A 65 -8.10 -19.75 31.07
CA ARG A 65 -7.08 -20.35 31.95
C ARG A 65 -6.06 -21.16 31.17
N VAL A 66 -6.51 -21.91 30.15
CA VAL A 66 -5.63 -22.65 29.23
C VAL A 66 -4.74 -21.68 28.45
N ALA A 67 -5.30 -20.55 28.03
CA ALA A 67 -4.53 -19.51 27.35
C ALA A 67 -3.47 -18.90 28.28
N LEU A 68 -3.83 -18.57 29.53
CA LEU A 68 -2.88 -18.02 30.51
C LEU A 68 -1.76 -19.02 30.85
N ASP A 69 -2.08 -20.31 31.00
CA ASP A 69 -1.08 -21.37 31.19
C ASP A 69 -0.10 -21.41 30.01
N ALA A 70 -0.61 -21.42 28.79
CA ALA A 70 0.22 -21.45 27.58
C ALA A 70 1.07 -20.17 27.39
N ILE A 71 0.55 -19.00 27.75
CA ILE A 71 1.29 -17.73 27.71
C ILE A 71 2.46 -17.77 28.71
N ALA A 72 2.22 -18.24 29.94
CA ALA A 72 3.30 -18.41 30.91
C ALA A 72 4.33 -19.44 30.43
N GLU A 73 3.90 -20.58 29.89
CA GLU A 73 4.78 -21.64 29.38
C GLU A 73 5.58 -21.22 28.14
N ALA A 74 5.08 -20.28 27.33
CA ALA A 74 5.82 -19.67 26.23
C ALA A 74 6.93 -18.71 26.71
N GLY A 75 6.96 -18.38 28.00
CA GLY A 75 7.95 -17.53 28.65
C GLY A 75 7.59 -16.04 28.61
N PHE A 76 6.31 -15.68 28.49
CA PHE A 76 5.89 -14.29 28.67
C PHE A 76 5.72 -13.96 30.16
N HIS A 77 5.97 -12.71 30.51
CA HIS A 77 5.64 -12.13 31.82
C HIS A 77 4.40 -11.23 31.78
N TYR A 78 3.84 -11.06 30.58
CA TYR A 78 2.73 -10.17 30.33
C TYR A 78 1.67 -10.85 29.46
N ALA A 79 0.41 -10.56 29.73
CA ALA A 79 -0.72 -11.06 28.95
C ALA A 79 -1.68 -9.93 28.60
N GLY A 80 -2.46 -10.15 27.54
CA GLY A 80 -3.66 -9.37 27.24
C GLY A 80 -4.90 -10.25 27.32
N LEU A 81 -6.03 -9.68 27.73
CA LEU A 81 -7.30 -10.40 27.79
C LEU A 81 -8.15 -10.02 26.58
N MET A 82 -8.57 -11.00 25.77
CA MET A 82 -9.38 -10.79 24.58
C MET A 82 -10.43 -11.90 24.45
N THR A 83 -10.43 -12.66 23.36
CA THR A 83 -11.39 -13.74 23.15
C THR A 83 -10.94 -15.02 23.84
N ALA A 84 -11.92 -15.80 24.29
CA ALA A 84 -11.77 -17.13 24.88
C ALA A 84 -13.11 -17.87 24.81
N ARG A 85 -13.09 -19.19 25.06
CA ARG A 85 -14.32 -19.99 25.19
C ARG A 85 -14.95 -19.76 26.56
N VAL A 86 -15.57 -18.61 26.71
CA VAL A 86 -16.35 -18.18 27.88
C VAL A 86 -17.71 -17.65 27.44
N LYS A 87 -18.63 -17.42 28.39
CA LYS A 87 -19.94 -16.84 28.07
C LYS A 87 -19.75 -15.46 27.44
N GLY A 88 -20.29 -15.26 26.22
CA GLY A 88 -20.14 -14.02 25.46
C GLY A 88 -18.83 -13.89 24.67
N GLY A 89 -17.92 -14.87 24.74
CA GLY A 89 -16.72 -14.96 23.89
C GLY A 89 -15.57 -14.00 24.24
N LEU A 90 -15.75 -13.09 25.19
CA LEU A 90 -14.72 -12.18 25.71
C LEU A 90 -14.41 -12.51 27.16
N VAL A 91 -13.13 -12.51 27.52
CA VAL A 91 -12.69 -12.78 28.90
C VAL A 91 -13.22 -11.74 29.87
N ILE A 92 -13.22 -10.46 29.48
CA ILE A 92 -13.85 -9.36 30.21
C ILE A 92 -14.77 -8.61 29.25
N SER A 93 -15.98 -8.30 29.70
CA SER A 93 -17.01 -7.55 28.97
C SER A 93 -17.73 -6.59 29.91
N ALA A 94 -18.61 -5.74 29.36
CA ALA A 94 -19.45 -4.84 30.17
C ALA A 94 -20.45 -5.58 31.08
N SER A 95 -20.68 -6.87 30.85
CA SER A 95 -21.50 -7.75 31.71
C SER A 95 -20.69 -8.55 32.72
N THR A 96 -19.36 -8.50 32.65
CA THR A 96 -18.49 -9.18 33.63
C THR A 96 -18.62 -8.48 34.98
N ASP A 97 -18.75 -9.26 36.04
CA ASP A 97 -18.82 -8.76 37.39
C ASP A 97 -17.41 -8.31 37.89
N PRO A 98 -17.27 -7.18 38.61
CA PRO A 98 -15.95 -6.71 39.08
C PRO A 98 -15.18 -7.72 39.93
N GLU A 99 -15.89 -8.54 40.71
CA GLU A 99 -15.31 -9.58 41.55
C GLU A 99 -14.81 -10.75 40.69
N GLU A 100 -15.48 -11.05 39.58
CA GLU A 100 -14.97 -11.96 38.55
C GLU A 100 -13.73 -11.40 37.85
N ALA A 101 -13.74 -10.13 37.46
CA ALA A 101 -12.58 -9.48 36.85
C ALA A 101 -11.35 -9.51 37.78
N ARG A 102 -11.55 -9.27 39.07
CA ARG A 102 -10.48 -9.39 40.08
C ARG A 102 -9.91 -10.81 40.15
N ARG A 103 -10.76 -11.84 40.20
CA ARG A 103 -10.31 -13.24 40.18
C ARG A 103 -9.50 -13.57 38.93
N ILE A 104 -9.92 -13.09 37.75
CA ILE A 104 -9.16 -13.28 36.51
C ILE A 104 -7.76 -12.65 36.62
N GLY A 105 -7.65 -11.45 37.20
CA GLY A 105 -6.36 -10.80 37.48
C GLY A 105 -5.48 -11.60 38.44
N GLU A 106 -6.06 -12.15 39.50
CA GLU A 106 -5.36 -13.01 40.48
C GLU A 106 -4.88 -14.32 39.84
N GLU A 107 -5.67 -14.93 38.96
CA GLU A 107 -5.31 -16.12 38.21
C GLU A 107 -4.16 -15.86 37.23
N ALA A 108 -4.10 -14.69 36.60
CA ALA A 108 -2.95 -14.30 35.79
C ALA A 108 -1.71 -14.09 36.68
N LYS A 109 -1.87 -13.38 37.79
CA LYS A 109 -0.78 -13.11 38.74
C LYS A 109 -0.18 -14.39 39.34
N SER A 110 -1.00 -15.40 39.65
CA SER A 110 -0.52 -16.68 40.19
C SER A 110 0.35 -17.45 39.19
N ARG A 111 0.24 -17.13 37.90
CA ARG A 111 1.08 -17.66 36.81
C ARG A 111 2.30 -16.77 36.50
N GLY A 112 2.53 -15.72 37.29
CA GLY A 112 3.60 -14.75 37.06
C GLY A 112 3.33 -13.80 35.90
N LEU A 113 2.06 -13.64 35.49
CA LEU A 113 1.66 -12.75 34.40
C LEU A 113 1.08 -11.44 34.94
N LYS A 114 1.47 -10.31 34.33
CA LYS A 114 0.81 -9.01 34.49
C LYS A 114 -0.08 -8.72 33.29
N ILE A 115 -1.32 -8.28 33.53
CA ILE A 115 -2.24 -7.89 32.46
C ILE A 115 -1.88 -6.49 31.94
N LEU A 116 -1.59 -6.40 30.64
CA LEU A 116 -1.25 -5.13 29.98
C LEU A 116 -2.45 -4.43 29.36
N SER A 117 -3.41 -5.21 28.86
CA SER A 117 -4.52 -4.71 28.06
C SER A 117 -5.72 -5.66 28.11
N VAL A 118 -6.92 -5.08 28.10
CA VAL A 118 -8.19 -5.79 27.97
C VAL A 118 -8.92 -5.29 26.73
N TYR A 119 -9.36 -6.19 25.86
CA TYR A 119 -10.25 -5.84 24.76
C TYR A 119 -11.70 -5.81 25.22
N GLY A 120 -12.30 -4.62 25.30
CA GLY A 120 -13.63 -4.42 25.91
C GLY A 120 -14.82 -4.79 25.03
N GLY A 121 -14.62 -4.99 23.72
CA GLY A 121 -15.71 -5.24 22.78
C GLY A 121 -16.57 -4.00 22.52
N GLY A 122 -17.89 -4.22 22.39
CA GLY A 122 -18.88 -3.17 22.13
C GLY A 122 -19.51 -2.62 23.41
N ILE A 123 -20.06 -1.41 23.31
CA ILE A 123 -20.85 -0.73 24.37
C ILE A 123 -22.25 -0.40 23.84
N GLY A 124 -23.23 -0.34 24.74
CA GLY A 124 -24.65 -0.23 24.41
C GLY A 124 -25.17 1.11 23.86
N VAL A 125 -24.41 1.82 23.04
CA VAL A 125 -24.85 3.11 22.45
C VAL A 125 -25.99 2.97 21.43
N ASP A 126 -26.23 1.76 20.95
CA ASP A 126 -27.41 1.38 20.16
C ASP A 126 -28.71 1.44 20.98
N ARG A 127 -28.63 1.21 22.29
CA ARG A 127 -29.76 1.35 23.21
C ARG A 127 -29.94 2.79 23.66
N SER A 128 -28.89 3.41 24.17
CA SER A 128 -28.84 4.84 24.49
C SER A 128 -27.40 5.30 24.78
N LEU A 129 -27.15 6.60 24.73
CA LEU A 129 -25.87 7.17 25.18
C LEU A 129 -25.55 6.79 26.64
N ASN A 130 -26.55 6.83 27.52
CA ASN A 130 -26.38 6.52 28.94
C ASN A 130 -26.02 5.04 29.17
N ASP A 131 -26.61 4.12 28.39
CA ASP A 131 -26.25 2.71 28.43
C ASP A 131 -24.79 2.50 27.96
N GLY A 132 -24.37 3.21 26.91
CA GLY A 132 -22.99 3.21 26.45
C GLY A 132 -21.99 3.70 27.52
N ILE A 133 -22.32 4.80 28.21
CA ILE A 133 -21.52 5.33 29.32
C ILE A 133 -21.45 4.33 30.48
N ALA A 134 -22.59 3.73 30.86
CA ALA A 134 -22.66 2.76 31.94
C ALA A 134 -21.86 1.48 31.63
N ASP A 135 -21.97 0.97 30.41
CA ASP A 135 -21.21 -0.19 29.93
C ASP A 135 -19.70 0.11 29.93
N LEU A 136 -19.30 1.30 29.47
CA LEU A 136 -17.88 1.70 29.45
C LEU A 136 -17.30 1.89 30.85
N ARG A 137 -18.05 2.50 31.79
CA ARG A 137 -17.65 2.61 33.19
C ARG A 137 -17.42 1.25 33.83
N ARG A 138 -18.33 0.28 33.59
CA ARG A 138 -18.15 -1.11 34.06
C ARG A 138 -16.90 -1.75 33.46
N LEU A 139 -16.61 -1.53 32.18
CA LEU A 139 -15.37 -2.01 31.56
C LEU A 139 -14.11 -1.41 32.21
N ILE A 140 -14.13 -0.11 32.52
CA ILE A 140 -13.04 0.58 33.22
C ILE A 140 -12.85 -0.02 34.62
N ASP A 141 -13.93 -0.23 35.37
CA ASP A 141 -13.91 -0.87 36.69
C ASP A 141 -13.32 -2.27 36.62
N ASN A 142 -13.72 -3.06 35.62
CA ASN A 142 -13.21 -4.41 35.41
C ASN A 142 -11.74 -4.43 35.02
N CYS A 143 -11.27 -3.45 34.22
CA CYS A 143 -9.85 -3.30 33.90
C CYS A 143 -9.04 -2.98 35.15
N HIS A 144 -9.51 -2.04 35.97
CA HIS A 144 -8.88 -1.70 37.23
C HIS A 144 -8.84 -2.90 38.18
N ALA A 145 -9.96 -3.62 38.33
CA ALA A 145 -10.09 -4.78 39.20
C ALA A 145 -9.17 -5.94 38.80
N CYS A 146 -8.99 -6.19 37.49
CA CYS A 146 -8.07 -7.22 37.01
C CYS A 146 -6.60 -6.76 36.94
N GLY A 147 -6.31 -5.51 37.30
CA GLY A 147 -4.97 -4.92 37.31
C GLY A 147 -4.43 -4.50 35.94
N SER A 148 -5.30 -4.34 34.94
CA SER A 148 -4.94 -3.82 33.62
C SER A 148 -4.91 -2.30 33.60
N ALA A 149 -3.83 -1.71 33.07
CA ALA A 149 -3.70 -0.26 32.87
C ALA A 149 -4.25 0.23 31.52
N SER A 150 -4.79 -0.67 30.68
CA SER A 150 -5.31 -0.33 29.36
C SER A 150 -6.62 -1.05 29.05
N LEU A 151 -7.59 -0.28 28.55
CA LEU A 151 -8.81 -0.72 27.91
C LEU A 151 -8.72 -0.44 26.41
N LEU A 152 -8.73 -1.50 25.61
CA LEU A 152 -8.69 -1.46 24.16
C LEU A 152 -10.10 -1.62 23.57
N MET A 153 -10.50 -0.65 22.76
CA MET A 153 -11.80 -0.60 22.09
C MET A 153 -11.65 -0.88 20.58
N GLY A 154 -12.59 -1.64 20.02
CA GLY A 154 -12.62 -1.95 18.58
C GLY A 154 -13.17 -0.83 17.70
N GLY A 155 -13.63 0.28 18.29
CA GLY A 155 -14.32 1.33 17.55
C GLY A 155 -15.68 0.87 17.03
N LEU A 156 -16.13 1.45 15.92
CA LEU A 156 -17.50 1.34 15.45
C LEU A 156 -17.61 1.47 13.93
N GLY A 157 -18.40 0.60 13.30
CA GLY A 157 -18.67 0.65 11.86
C GLY A 157 -19.99 1.32 11.45
N ASN A 158 -20.91 1.56 12.40
CA ASN A 158 -22.19 2.20 12.12
C ASN A 158 -22.08 3.73 12.25
N GLU A 159 -22.26 4.45 11.15
CA GLU A 159 -22.15 5.91 11.09
C GLU A 159 -23.18 6.64 11.95
N SER A 160 -24.41 6.12 12.06
CA SER A 160 -25.45 6.78 12.86
C SER A 160 -25.16 6.76 14.37
N LEU A 161 -24.30 5.84 14.81
CA LEU A 161 -23.91 5.66 16.20
C LEU A 161 -22.53 6.27 16.52
N TYR A 162 -21.80 6.77 15.52
CA TYR A 162 -20.43 7.28 15.66
C TYR A 162 -20.33 8.37 16.73
N ASP A 163 -21.22 9.34 16.66
CA ASP A 163 -21.24 10.49 17.56
C ASP A 163 -21.54 10.10 19.01
N ALA A 164 -22.52 9.19 19.21
CA ALA A 164 -22.85 8.68 20.53
C ALA A 164 -21.72 7.83 21.13
N TYR A 165 -21.05 7.01 20.31
CA TYR A 165 -19.93 6.16 20.73
C TYR A 165 -18.75 6.97 21.27
N TYR A 166 -18.26 7.95 20.49
CA TYR A 166 -17.13 8.76 20.92
C TYR A 166 -17.51 9.77 22.01
N LYS A 167 -18.78 10.18 22.10
CA LYS A 167 -19.26 10.93 23.26
C LYS A 167 -19.22 10.09 24.53
N ALA A 168 -19.69 8.84 24.49
CA ALA A 168 -19.60 7.94 25.65
C ALA A 168 -18.15 7.74 26.11
N ILE A 169 -17.19 7.61 25.17
CA ILE A 169 -15.76 7.56 25.50
C ILE A 169 -15.29 8.84 26.20
N ALA A 170 -15.64 10.01 25.65
CA ALA A 170 -15.23 11.29 26.23
C ALA A 170 -15.74 11.47 27.68
N GLU A 171 -17.00 11.13 27.93
CA GLU A 171 -17.64 11.23 29.27
C GLU A 171 -17.03 10.28 30.32
N CYS A 172 -16.31 9.25 29.88
CA CYS A 172 -15.66 8.26 30.76
C CYS A 172 -14.15 8.45 30.89
N CYS A 173 -13.56 9.43 30.20
CA CYS A 173 -12.11 9.59 30.13
C CYS A 173 -11.47 9.99 31.47
N ASP A 174 -12.11 10.90 32.20
CA ASP A 174 -11.67 11.34 33.54
C ASP A 174 -11.78 10.19 34.55
N ASP A 175 -12.92 9.49 34.58
CA ASP A 175 -13.13 8.32 35.45
C ASP A 175 -12.08 7.22 35.21
N ALA A 176 -11.71 7.00 33.94
CA ALA A 176 -10.68 6.06 33.57
C ALA A 176 -9.28 6.52 34.04
N GLN A 177 -8.99 7.82 33.89
CA GLN A 177 -7.72 8.39 34.32
C GLN A 177 -7.53 8.30 35.83
N ASP A 178 -8.57 8.59 36.62
CA ASP A 178 -8.56 8.49 38.08
C ASP A 178 -8.30 7.06 38.57
N LYS A 179 -8.73 6.05 37.79
CA LYS A 179 -8.49 4.63 38.04
C LYS A 179 -7.18 4.11 37.46
N GLY A 180 -6.39 4.97 36.82
CA GLY A 180 -5.14 4.59 36.15
C GLY A 180 -5.33 3.69 34.93
N VAL A 181 -6.48 3.77 34.28
CA VAL A 181 -6.82 3.00 33.07
C VAL A 181 -6.80 3.93 31.87
N HIS A 182 -5.96 3.62 30.89
CA HIS A 182 -5.93 4.30 29.60
C HIS A 182 -6.97 3.71 28.65
N ILE A 183 -7.71 4.55 27.94
CA ILE A 183 -8.62 4.10 26.89
C ILE A 183 -7.92 4.24 25.54
N SER A 184 -8.01 3.21 24.72
CA SER A 184 -7.44 3.24 23.37
C SER A 184 -8.42 2.69 22.36
N ILE A 185 -8.31 3.17 21.13
CA ILE A 185 -8.87 2.50 19.94
C ILE A 185 -7.75 1.86 19.15
N LYS A 186 -8.08 0.97 18.22
CA LYS A 186 -7.14 0.47 17.21
C LYS A 186 -7.69 0.60 15.80
N PRO A 187 -6.83 0.54 14.77
CA PRO A 187 -7.28 0.25 13.42
C PRO A 187 -8.19 -0.98 13.44
N HIS A 188 -9.46 -0.79 13.11
CA HIS A 188 -10.50 -1.82 13.15
C HIS A 188 -11.64 -1.37 12.24
N GLY A 189 -12.35 -2.32 11.63
CA GLY A 189 -13.20 -2.06 10.46
C GLY A 189 -14.23 -0.96 10.62
N GLY A 190 -14.74 -0.45 9.50
CA GLY A 190 -15.71 0.63 9.51
C GLY A 190 -15.04 2.01 9.59
N LEU A 191 -15.36 2.79 10.62
CA LEU A 191 -15.03 4.22 10.70
C LEU A 191 -13.69 4.52 11.40
N ASN A 192 -12.91 3.49 11.71
CA ASN A 192 -11.56 3.57 12.28
C ASN A 192 -10.63 2.51 11.70
N ALA A 193 -10.79 2.17 10.41
CA ALA A 193 -10.03 1.12 9.73
C ALA A 193 -8.59 1.53 9.38
N THR A 194 -8.30 2.82 9.37
CA THR A 194 -7.02 3.42 8.95
C THR A 194 -6.51 4.42 9.97
N GLY A 195 -5.21 4.72 9.94
CA GLY A 195 -4.58 5.72 10.79
C GLY A 195 -5.22 7.11 10.71
N PRO A 196 -5.56 7.66 9.53
CA PRO A 196 -6.27 8.93 9.43
C PRO A 196 -7.65 8.93 10.12
N GLN A 197 -8.38 7.81 10.02
CA GLN A 197 -9.67 7.66 10.68
C GLN A 197 -9.52 7.54 12.20
N CYS A 198 -8.53 6.79 12.68
CA CYS A 198 -8.18 6.72 14.09
C CYS A 198 -7.75 8.08 14.65
N ARG A 199 -6.91 8.85 13.93
CA ARG A 199 -6.53 10.21 14.34
C ARG A 199 -7.76 11.11 14.49
N ARG A 200 -8.69 11.06 13.53
CA ARG A 200 -9.93 11.84 13.59
C ARG A 200 -10.76 11.51 14.84
N ALA A 201 -10.87 10.23 15.16
CA ALA A 201 -11.54 9.77 16.38
C ALA A 201 -10.85 10.27 17.66
N VAL A 202 -9.52 10.18 17.76
CA VAL A 202 -8.75 10.71 18.90
C VAL A 202 -8.91 12.22 19.04
N GLN A 203 -8.83 12.96 17.93
CA GLN A 203 -9.02 14.41 17.90
C GLN A 203 -10.44 14.82 18.29
N ARG A 204 -11.45 14.00 17.94
CA ARG A 204 -12.84 14.25 18.32
C ARG A 204 -13.06 14.15 19.82
N VAL A 205 -12.51 13.11 20.46
CA VAL A 205 -12.59 12.94 21.92
C VAL A 205 -11.75 14.00 22.63
N ASN A 206 -10.62 14.40 22.05
CA ASN A 206 -9.75 15.48 22.52
C ASN A 206 -9.36 15.38 24.01
N HIS A 207 -9.03 14.16 24.46
CA HIS A 207 -8.65 13.90 25.85
C HIS A 207 -7.28 13.21 25.94
N PRO A 208 -6.38 13.57 26.88
CA PRO A 208 -5.07 12.94 27.00
C PRO A 208 -5.12 11.43 27.30
N ASN A 209 -6.15 11.00 28.03
CA ASN A 209 -6.36 9.59 28.40
C ASN A 209 -6.97 8.71 27.29
N PHE A 210 -7.26 9.29 26.12
CA PHE A 210 -7.74 8.54 24.95
C PHE A 210 -6.72 8.61 23.80
N ARG A 211 -6.18 7.45 23.44
CA ARG A 211 -5.05 7.32 22.50
C ARG A 211 -5.22 6.14 21.54
N LEU A 212 -4.15 5.78 20.82
CA LEU A 212 -4.16 4.75 19.79
C LEU A 212 -3.33 3.53 20.19
N TRP A 213 -3.92 2.35 20.05
CA TRP A 213 -3.25 1.06 20.08
C TRP A 213 -3.11 0.56 18.64
N TYR A 214 -1.93 0.70 18.03
CA TYR A 214 -1.78 0.51 16.58
C TYR A 214 -1.82 -0.97 16.18
N ASP A 215 -2.45 -1.29 15.04
CA ASP A 215 -2.60 -2.66 14.53
C ASP A 215 -2.30 -2.68 13.03
N ALA A 216 -1.06 -3.03 12.69
CA ALA A 216 -0.59 -3.04 11.31
C ALA A 216 -1.27 -4.11 10.45
N GLY A 217 -1.54 -5.29 11.00
CA GLY A 217 -2.25 -6.35 10.27
C GLY A 217 -3.67 -5.93 9.87
N ASN A 218 -4.35 -5.16 10.74
CA ASN A 218 -5.67 -4.64 10.43
C ASN A 218 -5.68 -3.58 9.32
N ILE A 219 -4.61 -2.78 9.17
CA ILE A 219 -4.49 -1.84 8.04
C ILE A 219 -4.58 -2.60 6.72
N PHE A 220 -3.82 -3.69 6.55
CA PHE A 220 -3.96 -4.55 5.38
C PHE A 220 -5.32 -5.23 5.32
N TYR A 221 -5.80 -5.80 6.43
CA TYR A 221 -7.07 -6.53 6.43
C TYR A 221 -8.23 -5.66 5.95
N TYR A 222 -8.40 -4.45 6.48
CA TYR A 222 -9.54 -3.60 6.14
C TYR A 222 -9.37 -2.82 4.83
N SER A 223 -8.14 -2.59 4.39
CA SER A 223 -7.87 -2.04 3.05
C SER A 223 -7.87 -3.09 1.94
N ASP A 224 -8.10 -4.37 2.27
CA ASP A 224 -7.99 -5.48 1.31
C ASP A 224 -6.59 -5.60 0.68
N GLY A 225 -5.56 -5.35 1.49
CA GLY A 225 -4.16 -5.38 1.09
C GLY A 225 -3.67 -4.12 0.38
N MET A 226 -4.54 -3.14 0.12
CA MET A 226 -4.26 -1.97 -0.71
C MET A 226 -3.42 -0.90 -0.01
N LEU A 227 -3.61 -0.73 1.30
CA LEU A 227 -2.89 0.24 2.12
C LEU A 227 -1.78 -0.48 2.89
N ASN A 228 -0.52 -0.09 2.68
CA ASN A 228 0.61 -0.63 3.42
C ASN A 228 0.77 0.09 4.78
N PRO A 229 0.93 -0.63 5.91
CA PRO A 229 1.16 -0.03 7.22
C PRO A 229 2.34 0.94 7.29
N VAL A 230 3.41 0.72 6.51
CA VAL A 230 4.56 1.64 6.37
C VAL A 230 4.11 3.03 5.91
N ASP A 231 3.01 3.09 5.17
CA ASP A 231 2.44 4.31 4.63
C ASP A 231 1.47 4.97 5.62
N ASP A 232 0.81 4.16 6.44
CA ASP A 232 -0.21 4.61 7.40
C ASP A 232 0.41 5.16 8.69
N VAL A 233 1.58 4.65 9.13
CA VAL A 233 2.21 5.00 10.42
C VAL A 233 2.46 6.50 10.61
N GLU A 234 2.82 7.25 9.56
CA GLU A 234 3.05 8.70 9.67
C GLU A 234 1.77 9.43 10.09
N THR A 235 0.63 8.93 9.61
CA THR A 235 -0.68 9.49 9.93
C THR A 235 -1.05 9.30 11.40
N VAL A 236 -0.31 8.52 12.19
CA VAL A 236 -0.56 8.27 13.62
C VAL A 236 0.58 8.71 14.53
N ALA A 237 1.57 9.43 14.00
CA ALA A 237 2.64 10.03 14.79
C ALA A 237 2.10 10.81 16.01
N GLY A 238 2.71 10.58 17.17
CA GLY A 238 2.36 11.16 18.46
C GLY A 238 1.13 10.57 19.15
N LEU A 239 0.43 9.59 18.54
CA LEU A 239 -0.81 9.02 19.10
C LEU A 239 -0.65 7.63 19.73
N VAL A 240 0.36 6.87 19.28
CA VAL A 240 0.48 5.45 19.60
C VAL A 240 0.98 5.24 21.02
N THR A 241 0.29 4.41 21.79
CA THR A 241 0.63 4.06 23.18
C THR A 241 0.81 2.55 23.39
N GLY A 242 0.47 1.71 22.42
CA GLY A 242 0.67 0.27 22.42
C GLY A 242 0.42 -0.33 21.03
N LEU A 243 0.82 -1.58 20.81
CA LEU A 243 0.61 -2.29 19.55
C LEU A 243 -0.14 -3.60 19.74
N CYS A 244 -1.11 -3.83 18.86
CA CYS A 244 -1.62 -5.16 18.54
C CYS A 244 -0.68 -5.73 17.48
N VAL A 245 0.18 -6.67 17.88
CA VAL A 245 1.09 -7.33 16.96
C VAL A 245 0.31 -8.42 16.24
N LYS A 246 -0.12 -8.09 15.02
CA LYS A 246 -0.90 -8.92 14.12
C LYS A 246 -0.29 -8.84 12.74
N ASP A 247 0.02 -9.99 12.17
CA ASP A 247 0.49 -10.08 10.79
C ASP A 247 -0.69 -10.32 9.84
N TYR A 248 -0.40 -10.30 8.54
CA TYR A 248 -1.40 -10.45 7.51
C TYR A 248 -0.88 -11.29 6.35
N ARG A 249 -1.76 -12.10 5.77
CA ARG A 249 -1.56 -12.80 4.50
C ARG A 249 -2.77 -12.55 3.60
N HIS A 250 -2.51 -12.26 2.33
CA HIS A 250 -3.58 -12.03 1.38
C HIS A 250 -4.14 -13.37 0.86
N PRO A 251 -5.46 -13.52 0.67
CA PRO A 251 -6.52 -12.56 0.98
C PRO A 251 -7.08 -12.70 2.41
N LYS A 252 -7.32 -11.55 3.07
CA LYS A 252 -8.08 -11.43 4.33
C LYS A 252 -7.71 -12.43 5.44
N ASP A 253 -6.45 -12.85 5.54
CA ASP A 253 -5.99 -13.75 6.60
C ASP A 253 -5.11 -12.98 7.60
N VAL A 254 -5.48 -13.05 8.87
CA VAL A 254 -4.73 -12.46 9.99
C VAL A 254 -4.32 -13.50 11.03
N LEU A 255 -4.67 -14.78 10.82
CA LEU A 255 -4.24 -15.88 11.68
C LEU A 255 -2.84 -16.32 11.25
N VAL A 256 -1.91 -15.37 11.34
CA VAL A 256 -0.54 -15.48 10.88
C VAL A 256 0.36 -15.07 12.03
N THR A 257 1.35 -15.91 12.31
CA THR A 257 2.37 -15.61 13.33
C THR A 257 3.19 -14.39 12.89
N PRO A 258 3.36 -13.37 13.76
CA PRO A 258 4.19 -12.20 13.47
C PRO A 258 5.56 -12.55 12.90
N GLY A 259 5.89 -11.96 11.75
CA GLY A 259 7.13 -12.21 11.00
C GLY A 259 6.97 -13.23 9.87
N ALA A 260 5.82 -13.88 9.74
CA ALA A 260 5.54 -14.87 8.68
C ALA A 260 4.52 -14.38 7.64
N GLY A 261 4.01 -13.15 7.78
CA GLY A 261 3.14 -12.51 6.80
C GLY A 261 3.86 -11.38 6.06
N ARG A 262 3.08 -10.39 5.61
CA ARG A 262 3.57 -9.27 4.78
C ARG A 262 3.72 -7.94 5.52
N VAL A 263 3.51 -7.89 6.84
CA VAL A 263 3.78 -6.67 7.60
C VAL A 263 5.29 -6.47 7.73
N GLU A 264 5.79 -5.34 7.22
CA GLU A 264 7.20 -4.92 7.32
C GLU A 264 7.50 -4.38 8.75
N PHE A 265 7.37 -5.24 9.77
CA PHE A 265 7.48 -4.85 11.19
C PHE A 265 8.74 -4.04 11.53
N PRO A 266 9.97 -4.38 11.05
CA PRO A 266 11.15 -3.56 11.29
C PRO A 266 10.94 -2.10 10.92
N VAL A 267 10.45 -1.85 9.70
CA VAL A 267 10.22 -0.50 9.16
C VAL A 267 9.07 0.19 9.88
N VAL A 268 7.94 -0.50 10.05
CA VAL A 268 6.77 0.02 10.78
C VAL A 268 7.15 0.43 12.19
N PHE A 269 7.88 -0.40 12.92
CA PHE A 269 8.29 -0.13 14.29
C PHE A 269 9.28 1.04 14.38
N ALA A 270 10.30 1.08 13.52
CA ALA A 270 11.24 2.20 13.47
C ALA A 270 10.54 3.53 13.14
N LEU A 271 9.58 3.53 12.20
CA LEU A 271 8.78 4.71 11.87
C LEU A 271 7.86 5.14 13.02
N LEU A 272 7.25 4.19 13.76
CA LEU A 272 6.46 4.51 14.95
C LEU A 272 7.33 5.16 16.04
N ARG A 273 8.55 4.63 16.28
CA ARG A 273 9.52 5.21 17.22
C ARG A 273 9.95 6.61 16.79
N GLN A 274 10.25 6.81 15.50
CA GLN A 274 10.51 8.14 14.92
C GLN A 274 9.30 9.07 15.10
N GLY A 275 8.08 8.54 15.01
CA GLY A 275 6.82 9.24 15.27
C GLY A 275 6.49 9.47 16.75
N GLY A 276 7.38 9.12 17.69
CA GLY A 276 7.22 9.40 19.12
C GLY A 276 6.80 8.22 20.00
N PHE A 277 6.66 7.01 19.44
CA PHE A 277 6.39 5.79 20.24
C PHE A 277 7.67 5.29 20.95
N ALA A 278 8.14 6.04 21.94
CA ALA A 278 9.40 5.75 22.64
C ALA A 278 9.31 4.58 23.63
N ARG A 279 8.09 4.24 24.09
CA ARG A 279 7.82 3.14 25.01
C ARG A 279 6.35 2.70 24.90
N GLY A 280 6.09 1.44 25.20
CA GLY A 280 4.72 0.91 25.31
C GLY A 280 4.64 -0.58 25.01
N PRO A 281 3.52 -1.22 25.37
CA PRO A 281 3.35 -2.66 25.22
C PRO A 281 3.23 -3.11 23.75
N LEU A 282 3.84 -4.26 23.45
CA LEU A 282 3.68 -5.00 22.19
C LEU A 282 2.96 -6.30 22.52
N VAL A 283 1.68 -6.42 22.16
CA VAL A 283 0.86 -7.58 22.53
C VAL A 283 0.41 -8.34 21.29
N ILE A 284 0.86 -9.59 21.18
CA ILE A 284 0.56 -10.50 20.07
C ILE A 284 -0.93 -10.82 20.07
N GLU A 285 -1.63 -10.55 18.97
CA GLU A 285 -3.08 -10.78 18.87
C GLU A 285 -3.41 -12.09 18.14
N CYS A 286 -2.63 -12.44 17.12
CA CYS A 286 -2.87 -13.63 16.30
C CYS A 286 -1.61 -14.47 16.16
N LEU A 287 -1.82 -15.77 15.97
CA LEU A 287 -0.80 -16.75 15.62
C LEU A 287 -1.37 -17.66 14.53
N ALA A 288 -0.48 -18.37 13.84
CA ALA A 288 -0.91 -19.45 12.95
C ALA A 288 -1.74 -20.49 13.73
N PRO A 289 -2.89 -20.93 13.20
CA PRO A 289 -3.80 -21.82 13.93
C PRO A 289 -3.26 -23.25 13.96
N GLY A 290 -3.46 -23.94 15.07
CA GLY A 290 -3.13 -25.36 15.23
C GLY A 290 -3.67 -25.94 16.53
N ASP A 291 -3.09 -27.06 16.97
CA ASP A 291 -3.35 -27.61 18.30
C ASP A 291 -2.63 -26.79 19.40
N LEU A 292 -2.84 -27.15 20.67
CA LEU A 292 -2.25 -26.42 21.81
C LEU A 292 -0.73 -26.33 21.73
N LYS A 293 -0.07 -27.42 21.30
CA LYS A 293 1.38 -27.48 21.16
C LYS A 293 1.85 -26.56 20.04
N HIS A 294 1.19 -26.59 18.90
CA HIS A 294 1.47 -25.71 17.78
C HIS A 294 1.31 -24.23 18.19
N SER A 295 0.18 -23.85 18.80
CA SER A 295 -0.04 -22.46 19.23
C SER A 295 1.02 -22.00 20.24
N LEU A 296 1.45 -22.88 21.16
CA LEU A 296 2.53 -22.60 22.10
C LEU A 296 3.87 -22.36 21.38
N ASP A 297 4.22 -23.20 20.41
CA ASP A 297 5.46 -23.05 19.63
C ASP A 297 5.44 -21.78 18.76
N GLN A 298 4.29 -21.45 18.16
CA GLN A 298 4.09 -20.18 17.44
C GLN A 298 4.21 -18.97 18.38
N ALA A 299 3.69 -19.05 19.61
CA ALA A 299 3.81 -17.99 20.60
C ALA A 299 5.28 -17.76 21.01
N ARG A 300 6.06 -18.83 21.19
CA ARG A 300 7.51 -18.75 21.43
C ARG A 300 8.27 -18.11 20.26
N GLN A 301 7.89 -18.46 19.04
CA GLN A 301 8.48 -17.88 17.83
C GLN A 301 8.18 -16.37 17.74
N ALA A 302 6.92 -15.98 17.88
CA ALA A 302 6.50 -14.58 17.85
C ALA A 302 7.16 -13.74 18.97
N ARG A 303 7.33 -14.31 20.17
CA ARG A 303 8.06 -13.64 21.26
C ARG A 303 9.50 -13.34 20.88
N ARG A 304 10.25 -14.33 20.38
CA ARG A 304 11.64 -14.15 19.95
C ARG A 304 11.76 -13.12 18.84
N PHE A 305 10.85 -13.17 17.86
CA PHE A 305 10.77 -12.18 16.80
C PHE A 305 10.62 -10.75 17.35
N LEU A 306 9.74 -10.54 18.33
CA LEU A 306 9.57 -9.23 18.96
C LEU A 306 10.78 -8.81 19.82
N GLU A 307 11.45 -9.75 20.48
CA GLU A 307 12.69 -9.48 21.21
C GLU A 307 13.82 -9.03 20.28
N GLU A 308 13.92 -9.61 19.08
CA GLU A 308 14.85 -9.18 18.04
C GLU A 308 14.44 -7.82 17.46
N LEU A 309 13.14 -7.61 17.21
CA LEU A 309 12.59 -6.36 16.69
C LEU A 309 12.91 -5.15 17.59
N ILE A 310 12.76 -5.28 18.92
CA ILE A 310 13.05 -4.17 19.84
C ILE A 310 14.54 -3.90 20.02
N ALA A 311 15.39 -4.88 19.67
CA ALA A 311 16.85 -4.78 19.79
C ALA A 311 17.51 -4.22 18.51
N GLN A 312 16.75 -4.04 17.42
CA GLN A 312 17.27 -3.55 16.15
C GLN A 312 17.74 -2.10 16.23
N ASP A 313 18.66 -1.74 15.34
CA ASP A 313 19.04 -0.34 15.11
C ASP A 313 18.08 0.33 14.11
N ASP A 314 17.23 1.23 14.62
CA ASP A 314 16.24 1.93 13.80
C ASP A 314 16.90 2.75 12.67
N HIS A 315 18.11 3.28 12.87
CA HIS A 315 18.81 4.05 11.84
C HIS A 315 19.14 3.20 10.62
N THR A 316 19.80 2.06 10.84
CA THR A 316 20.14 1.09 9.79
C THR A 316 18.89 0.61 9.05
N VAL A 317 17.80 0.31 9.78
CA VAL A 317 16.53 -0.12 9.19
C VAL A 317 15.94 0.95 8.27
N LEU A 318 15.94 2.21 8.72
CA LEU A 318 15.39 3.32 7.95
C LEU A 318 16.27 3.72 6.77
N GLU A 319 17.60 3.62 6.87
CA GLU A 319 18.52 3.79 5.75
C GLU A 319 18.27 2.74 4.67
N GLN A 320 18.23 1.46 5.04
CA GLN A 320 17.94 0.39 4.09
C GLN A 320 16.57 0.55 3.43
N PHE A 321 15.55 0.93 4.21
CA PHE A 321 14.22 1.24 3.70
C PHE A 321 14.22 2.40 2.70
N ALA A 322 15.02 3.45 2.96
CA ALA A 322 15.13 4.60 2.07
C ALA A 322 15.87 4.28 0.77
N GLU A 323 16.82 3.33 0.77
CA GLU A 323 17.60 2.96 -0.40
C GLU A 323 16.94 1.86 -1.26
N THR A 324 16.16 0.97 -0.64
CA THR A 324 15.56 -0.18 -1.34
C THR A 324 14.48 0.28 -2.32
N LEU A 325 14.72 0.03 -3.61
CA LEU A 325 13.71 0.18 -4.64
C LEU A 325 12.82 -1.07 -4.66
N GLN A 326 11.51 -0.84 -4.65
CA GLN A 326 10.51 -1.87 -4.85
C GLN A 326 9.70 -1.57 -6.11
N ALA A 327 9.30 -2.61 -6.82
CA ALA A 327 8.44 -2.52 -7.99
C ALA A 327 7.38 -3.61 -7.98
N GLY A 328 6.18 -3.27 -8.46
CA GLY A 328 5.08 -4.21 -8.58
C GLY A 328 4.23 -3.92 -9.81
N ILE A 329 3.59 -4.97 -10.33
CA ILE A 329 2.80 -4.94 -11.56
C ILE A 329 1.37 -5.36 -11.24
N GLY A 330 0.40 -4.68 -11.84
CA GLY A 330 -1.02 -5.04 -11.83
C GLY A 330 -1.59 -4.90 -13.23
N VAL A 331 -2.44 -5.83 -13.63
CA VAL A 331 -2.99 -5.90 -15.00
C VAL A 331 -4.49 -6.12 -14.92
N MET A 332 -5.26 -5.31 -15.64
CA MET A 332 -6.72 -5.43 -15.71
C MET A 332 -7.16 -5.55 -17.16
N ASP A 333 -8.03 -6.52 -17.45
CA ASP A 333 -8.75 -6.57 -18.73
C ASP A 333 -9.76 -5.42 -18.78
N ILE A 334 -9.63 -4.56 -19.79
CA ILE A 334 -10.51 -3.41 -20.03
C ILE A 334 -11.32 -3.59 -21.31
N THR A 335 -11.40 -4.80 -21.85
CA THR A 335 -12.14 -5.13 -23.07
C THR A 335 -13.65 -5.00 -22.84
N PRO A 336 -14.36 -4.12 -23.58
CA PRO A 336 -15.82 -4.06 -23.52
C PRO A 336 -16.46 -5.31 -24.16
N PRO A 337 -17.74 -5.61 -23.85
CA PRO A 337 -18.47 -6.65 -24.56
C PRO A 337 -18.66 -6.31 -26.04
N ILE A 338 -18.94 -7.36 -26.83
CA ILE A 338 -19.29 -7.27 -28.25
C ILE A 338 -20.49 -6.34 -28.44
N GLY A 339 -20.48 -5.54 -29.51
CA GLY A 339 -21.52 -4.57 -29.83
C GLY A 339 -21.25 -3.15 -29.29
N TYR A 340 -20.29 -2.98 -28.38
CA TYR A 340 -19.88 -1.64 -27.93
C TYR A 340 -19.15 -0.88 -29.06
N ARG A 341 -19.29 0.45 -29.09
CA ARG A 341 -18.70 1.31 -30.14
C ARG A 341 -17.18 1.33 -30.07
N MET A 342 -16.54 1.34 -31.24
CA MET A 342 -15.09 1.41 -31.38
C MET A 342 -14.63 2.81 -31.79
N SER A 343 -13.48 3.22 -31.26
CA SER A 343 -12.85 4.53 -31.52
C SER A 343 -11.98 4.52 -32.79
N GLY A 344 -11.23 5.59 -33.08
CA GLY A 344 -10.18 5.62 -34.12
C GLY A 344 -10.58 5.98 -35.54
N TYR A 345 -11.88 5.94 -35.88
CA TYR A 345 -12.36 6.16 -37.25
C TYR A 345 -13.48 7.20 -37.26
N PHE A 346 -13.63 7.93 -38.37
CA PHE A 346 -14.64 9.00 -38.52
C PHE A 346 -16.05 8.50 -38.87
N ARG A 347 -16.33 7.23 -38.61
CA ARG A 347 -17.63 6.59 -38.83
C ARG A 347 -17.93 5.64 -37.67
N GLU A 348 -19.22 5.39 -37.45
CA GLU A 348 -19.64 4.43 -36.43
C GLU A 348 -19.13 3.02 -36.79
N ARG A 349 -18.52 2.37 -35.80
CA ARG A 349 -18.08 0.98 -35.87
C ARG A 349 -18.48 0.30 -34.57
N LEU A 350 -19.03 -0.90 -34.69
CA LEU A 350 -19.38 -1.74 -33.56
C LEU A 350 -18.40 -2.92 -33.51
N SER A 351 -17.96 -3.27 -32.31
CA SER A 351 -17.13 -4.45 -32.15
C SER A 351 -17.92 -5.71 -32.48
N THR A 352 -17.33 -6.59 -33.28
CA THR A 352 -17.86 -7.91 -33.64
C THR A 352 -17.15 -9.05 -32.90
N GLY A 353 -16.18 -8.73 -32.02
CA GLY A 353 -15.37 -9.72 -31.31
C GLY A 353 -14.06 -9.15 -30.76
N THR A 354 -13.21 -10.02 -30.25
CA THR A 354 -11.90 -9.68 -29.66
C THR A 354 -10.84 -10.59 -30.27
N ALA A 355 -9.84 -10.00 -30.92
CA ALA A 355 -8.69 -10.73 -31.46
C ALA A 355 -7.65 -11.00 -30.36
N ASN A 356 -7.40 -9.99 -29.52
CA ASN A 356 -6.62 -10.09 -28.29
C ASN A 356 -7.15 -9.07 -27.26
N PRO A 357 -7.01 -9.35 -25.95
CA PRO A 357 -7.57 -8.51 -24.91
C PRO A 357 -6.93 -7.12 -24.91
N LEU A 358 -7.72 -6.12 -24.50
CA LEU A 358 -7.23 -4.79 -24.16
C LEU A 358 -6.90 -4.77 -22.68
N GLU A 359 -5.71 -4.31 -22.31
CA GLU A 359 -5.25 -4.31 -20.93
C GLU A 359 -4.96 -2.88 -20.42
N ALA A 360 -5.22 -2.66 -19.13
CA ALA A 360 -4.62 -1.57 -18.35
C ALA A 360 -3.52 -2.17 -17.48
N LYS A 361 -2.25 -1.80 -17.75
CA LYS A 361 -1.07 -2.32 -17.08
C LYS A 361 -0.46 -1.25 -16.21
N ALA A 362 -0.45 -1.47 -14.90
CA ALA A 362 0.11 -0.57 -13.90
C ALA A 362 1.46 -1.08 -13.41
N LEU A 363 2.44 -0.18 -13.37
CA LEU A 363 3.72 -0.33 -12.67
C LEU A 363 3.71 0.63 -11.49
N VAL A 364 3.89 0.09 -10.28
CA VAL A 364 4.12 0.89 -9.07
C VAL A 364 5.59 0.78 -8.69
N LEU A 365 6.22 1.92 -8.41
CA LEU A 365 7.58 2.00 -7.87
C LEU A 365 7.50 2.64 -6.48
N ARG A 366 8.25 2.08 -5.52
CA ARG A 366 8.37 2.59 -4.14
C ARG A 366 9.84 2.65 -3.76
N GLN A 367 10.28 3.75 -3.16
CA GLN A 367 11.61 3.86 -2.55
C GLN A 367 11.50 4.76 -1.32
N GLY A 368 11.74 4.19 -0.14
CA GLY A 368 11.38 4.83 1.13
C GLY A 368 9.92 5.28 1.14
N ARG A 369 9.69 6.59 1.36
CA ARG A 369 8.35 7.20 1.38
C ARG A 369 7.84 7.63 0.00
N VAL A 370 8.68 7.61 -1.03
CA VAL A 370 8.30 8.05 -2.37
C VAL A 370 7.62 6.91 -3.10
N ARG A 371 6.48 7.18 -3.72
CA ARG A 371 5.71 6.21 -4.51
C ARG A 371 5.20 6.87 -5.78
N THR A 372 5.22 6.12 -6.87
CA THR A 372 4.73 6.54 -8.17
C THR A 372 4.03 5.39 -8.87
N ALA A 373 3.04 5.69 -9.72
CA ALA A 373 2.42 4.70 -10.59
C ALA A 373 2.46 5.16 -12.05
N LEU A 374 2.80 4.26 -12.96
CA LEU A 374 2.67 4.43 -14.41
C LEU A 374 1.68 3.41 -14.92
N VAL A 375 0.65 3.85 -15.62
CA VAL A 375 -0.38 2.98 -16.21
C VAL A 375 -0.43 3.17 -17.72
N CYS A 376 -0.28 2.09 -18.48
CA CYS A 376 -0.44 2.06 -19.93
C CYS A 376 -1.72 1.30 -20.28
N CYS A 377 -2.60 1.91 -21.08
CA CYS A 377 -3.93 1.38 -21.38
C CYS A 377 -4.10 1.18 -22.88
N ASP A 378 -4.58 0.01 -23.29
CA ASP A 378 -4.81 -0.36 -24.69
C ASP A 378 -6.10 0.29 -25.26
N ILE A 379 -6.10 1.62 -25.33
CA ILE A 379 -7.19 2.45 -25.82
C ILE A 379 -6.65 3.61 -26.66
N ILE A 380 -7.52 4.31 -27.38
CA ILE A 380 -7.10 5.44 -28.24
C ILE A 380 -6.64 6.68 -27.46
N GLY A 381 -7.29 6.95 -26.32
CA GLY A 381 -7.12 8.22 -25.63
C GLY A 381 -7.92 8.27 -24.34
N LEU A 382 -7.45 9.08 -23.40
CA LEU A 382 -7.97 9.17 -22.05
C LEU A 382 -8.81 10.44 -21.86
N ALA A 383 -10.04 10.28 -21.41
CA ALA A 383 -10.86 11.38 -20.92
C ALA A 383 -10.23 12.01 -19.66
N PRO A 384 -10.13 13.36 -19.56
CA PRO A 384 -9.61 14.03 -18.37
C PRO A 384 -10.32 13.60 -17.07
N GLN A 385 -11.65 13.48 -17.11
CA GLN A 385 -12.49 13.12 -15.96
C GLN A 385 -12.17 11.71 -15.44
N VAL A 386 -12.01 10.73 -16.35
CA VAL A 386 -11.60 9.36 -15.99
C VAL A 386 -10.22 9.38 -15.33
N SER A 387 -9.26 10.10 -15.92
CA SER A 387 -7.91 10.19 -15.36
C SER A 387 -7.88 10.86 -13.99
N GLU A 388 -8.57 11.99 -13.80
CA GLU A 388 -8.66 12.69 -12.51
C GLU A 388 -9.34 11.83 -11.44
N GLN A 389 -10.47 11.20 -11.77
CA GLN A 389 -11.19 10.36 -10.83
C GLN A 389 -10.38 9.12 -10.44
N ALA A 390 -9.78 8.42 -11.40
CA ALA A 390 -8.94 7.25 -11.13
C ALA A 390 -7.74 7.61 -10.25
N ARG A 391 -7.03 8.71 -10.55
CA ARG A 391 -5.89 9.18 -9.73
C ARG A 391 -6.32 9.52 -8.31
N ARG A 392 -7.44 10.21 -8.13
CA ARG A 392 -7.98 10.56 -6.80
C ARG A 392 -8.36 9.32 -6.00
N LEU A 393 -9.09 8.38 -6.60
CA LEU A 393 -9.55 7.16 -5.93
C LEU A 393 -8.38 6.21 -5.62
N ALA A 394 -7.43 6.06 -6.54
CA ALA A 394 -6.21 5.29 -6.32
C ALA A 394 -5.41 5.89 -5.17
N ALA A 395 -5.20 7.22 -5.15
CA ALA A 395 -4.50 7.90 -4.07
C ALA A 395 -5.13 7.66 -2.69
N GLN A 396 -6.47 7.66 -2.61
CA GLN A 396 -7.18 7.35 -1.37
C GLN A 396 -6.98 5.91 -0.89
N ARG A 397 -6.79 4.95 -1.81
CA ARG A 397 -6.67 3.52 -1.48
C ARG A 397 -5.23 3.07 -1.24
N THR A 398 -4.26 3.68 -1.91
CA THR A 398 -2.85 3.24 -1.91
C THR A 398 -1.90 4.24 -1.27
N MET A 399 -2.37 5.44 -0.91
CA MET A 399 -1.53 6.55 -0.42
C MET A 399 -0.45 6.98 -1.42
N ILE A 400 -0.58 6.64 -2.71
CA ILE A 400 0.25 7.20 -3.78
C ILE A 400 -0.34 8.57 -4.13
N PRO A 401 0.40 9.69 -4.02
CA PRO A 401 -0.14 11.01 -4.34
C PRO A 401 -0.70 11.04 -5.77
N ALA A 402 -1.85 11.67 -6.00
CA ALA A 402 -2.46 11.75 -7.32
C ALA A 402 -1.53 12.41 -8.37
N SER A 403 -0.66 13.32 -7.93
CA SER A 403 0.39 13.95 -8.74
C SER A 403 1.49 12.98 -9.21
N ASN A 404 1.62 11.84 -8.55
CA ASN A 404 2.63 10.82 -8.80
C ASN A 404 2.07 9.64 -9.61
N ILE A 405 0.84 9.76 -10.14
CA ILE A 405 0.18 8.74 -10.94
C ILE A 405 0.06 9.25 -12.38
N VAL A 406 0.73 8.57 -13.30
CA VAL A 406 0.64 8.79 -14.75
C VAL A 406 -0.23 7.70 -15.35
N ILE A 407 -1.21 8.10 -16.16
CA ILE A 407 -2.07 7.19 -16.92
C ILE A 407 -1.98 7.61 -18.38
N ALA A 408 -1.58 6.68 -19.24
CA ALA A 408 -1.35 6.92 -20.66
C ALA A 408 -2.13 5.89 -21.50
N ALA A 409 -2.61 6.35 -22.65
CA ALA A 409 -3.19 5.49 -23.67
C ALA A 409 -2.09 5.05 -24.64
N THR A 410 -2.12 3.80 -25.10
CA THR A 410 -1.22 3.33 -26.17
C THR A 410 -1.61 3.93 -27.52
N HIS A 411 -2.83 4.46 -27.63
CA HIS A 411 -3.42 4.99 -28.86
C HIS A 411 -3.92 3.89 -29.81
N SER A 412 -4.40 2.75 -29.30
CA SER A 412 -5.01 1.70 -30.14
C SER A 412 -6.31 2.19 -30.80
N HIS A 413 -6.34 2.10 -32.13
CA HIS A 413 -7.50 2.45 -32.96
C HIS A 413 -8.62 1.41 -32.93
N THR A 414 -8.41 0.25 -32.33
CA THR A 414 -9.43 -0.79 -32.21
C THR A 414 -9.97 -0.91 -30.79
N GLY A 415 -9.77 0.09 -29.92
CA GLY A 415 -10.36 0.16 -28.57
C GLY A 415 -11.74 0.86 -28.49
N PRO A 416 -12.37 0.90 -27.30
CA PRO A 416 -13.70 1.49 -27.10
C PRO A 416 -13.77 3.00 -27.38
N LEU A 417 -14.89 3.41 -27.96
CA LEU A 417 -15.32 4.81 -28.04
C LEU A 417 -16.23 5.12 -26.85
N TYR A 418 -15.66 5.62 -25.76
CA TYR A 418 -16.40 5.88 -24.51
C TYR A 418 -16.51 7.37 -24.15
N TRP A 419 -15.87 8.26 -24.91
CA TRP A 419 -15.88 9.70 -24.65
C TRP A 419 -15.61 10.52 -25.91
N GLY A 420 -15.91 11.83 -25.83
CA GLY A 420 -15.61 12.82 -26.86
C GLY A 420 -16.73 13.01 -27.89
N ALA A 421 -16.53 13.97 -28.79
CA ALA A 421 -17.58 14.47 -29.68
C ALA A 421 -18.21 13.40 -30.59
N LEU A 422 -17.42 12.42 -31.07
CA LEU A 422 -17.95 11.32 -31.88
C LEU A 422 -18.85 10.39 -31.06
N ARG A 423 -18.46 10.09 -29.81
CA ARG A 423 -19.30 9.31 -28.89
C ARG A 423 -20.62 10.05 -28.67
N ASP A 424 -20.56 11.34 -28.31
CA ASP A 424 -21.75 12.13 -28.00
C ASP A 424 -22.69 12.26 -29.21
N HIS A 425 -22.13 12.39 -30.41
CA HIS A 425 -22.91 12.42 -31.64
C HIS A 425 -23.67 11.10 -31.88
N PHE A 426 -22.99 9.95 -31.82
CA PHE A 426 -23.64 8.66 -32.05
C PHE A 426 -24.61 8.28 -30.93
N HIS A 427 -24.27 8.60 -29.68
CA HIS A 427 -25.16 8.42 -28.54
C HIS A 427 -26.46 9.21 -28.71
N ALA A 428 -26.37 10.51 -29.00
CA ALA A 428 -27.55 11.35 -29.21
C ALA A 428 -28.41 10.87 -30.39
N LYS A 429 -27.76 10.40 -31.46
CA LYS A 429 -28.46 9.80 -32.61
C LYS A 429 -29.23 8.54 -32.21
N ALA A 430 -28.59 7.61 -31.49
CA ALA A 430 -29.22 6.37 -31.04
C ALA A 430 -30.41 6.64 -30.10
N ILE A 431 -30.26 7.57 -29.14
CA ILE A 431 -31.34 8.00 -28.26
C ILE A 431 -32.53 8.57 -29.06
N ALA A 432 -32.25 9.39 -30.09
CA ALA A 432 -33.30 9.95 -30.93
C ALA A 432 -34.05 8.89 -31.77
N GLU A 433 -33.35 7.84 -32.19
CA GLU A 433 -33.89 6.77 -33.04
C GLU A 433 -34.59 5.65 -32.24
N HIS A 434 -34.13 5.35 -31.02
CA HIS A 434 -34.54 4.16 -30.25
C HIS A 434 -35.07 4.47 -28.85
N GLY A 435 -34.96 5.72 -28.36
CA GLY A 435 -35.30 6.12 -27.00
C GLY A 435 -34.26 5.73 -25.94
N GLU A 436 -33.32 4.86 -26.29
CA GLU A 436 -32.16 4.43 -25.52
C GLU A 436 -30.96 4.22 -26.47
N ASP A 437 -29.75 4.05 -25.91
CA ASP A 437 -28.57 3.74 -26.71
C ASP A 437 -28.15 2.27 -26.51
N PRO A 438 -28.53 1.36 -27.42
CA PRO A 438 -28.26 -0.07 -27.27
C PRO A 438 -26.76 -0.41 -27.34
N CYS A 439 -25.92 0.50 -27.84
CA CYS A 439 -24.48 0.31 -27.93
C CYS A 439 -23.72 0.74 -26.66
N GLU A 440 -24.40 1.37 -25.70
CA GLU A 440 -23.84 1.77 -24.41
C GLU A 440 -24.69 1.25 -23.24
N PRO A 441 -24.80 -0.08 -23.06
CA PRO A 441 -25.69 -0.68 -22.05
C PRO A 441 -25.22 -0.50 -20.60
N PHE A 442 -24.00 0.04 -20.39
CA PHE A 442 -23.44 0.33 -19.08
C PHE A 442 -22.43 1.49 -19.17
N ASP A 443 -22.10 2.07 -18.01
CA ASP A 443 -21.10 3.13 -17.91
C ASP A 443 -19.68 2.55 -17.97
N TYR A 444 -19.16 2.42 -19.20
CA TYR A 444 -17.78 1.97 -19.43
C TYR A 444 -16.76 2.94 -18.82
N ALA A 445 -17.03 4.24 -18.80
CA ALA A 445 -16.09 5.22 -18.24
C ALA A 445 -15.87 4.98 -16.74
N GLN A 446 -16.96 4.72 -16.00
CA GLN A 446 -16.88 4.38 -14.57
C GLN A 446 -16.24 3.00 -14.34
N GLN A 447 -16.59 1.99 -15.14
CA GLN A 447 -15.92 0.67 -15.06
C GLN A 447 -14.41 0.80 -15.31
N PHE A 448 -14.02 1.61 -16.29
CA PHE A 448 -12.61 1.83 -16.60
C PHE A 448 -11.89 2.54 -15.45
N VAL A 449 -12.51 3.52 -14.79
CA VAL A 449 -11.98 4.10 -13.53
C VAL A 449 -11.74 3.01 -12.48
N ASP A 450 -12.70 2.11 -12.27
CA ASP A 450 -12.58 1.05 -11.27
C ASP A 450 -11.47 0.05 -11.62
N HIS A 451 -11.31 -0.28 -12.90
CA HIS A 451 -10.21 -1.12 -13.39
C HIS A 451 -8.85 -0.44 -13.20
N LEU A 452 -8.71 0.86 -13.51
CA LEU A 452 -7.47 1.61 -13.27
C LEU A 452 -7.09 1.62 -11.79
N VAL A 453 -8.05 1.87 -10.90
CA VAL A 453 -7.83 1.87 -9.45
C VAL A 453 -7.43 0.47 -8.96
N ARG A 454 -8.03 -0.58 -9.50
CA ARG A 454 -7.67 -1.97 -9.19
C ARG A 454 -6.28 -2.34 -9.68
N ALA A 455 -5.93 -2.01 -10.93
CA ALA A 455 -4.59 -2.29 -11.48
C ALA A 455 -3.49 -1.60 -10.66
N ILE A 456 -3.66 -0.32 -10.32
CA ILE A 456 -2.71 0.41 -9.45
C ILE A 456 -2.67 -0.23 -8.06
N GLY A 457 -3.83 -0.65 -7.56
CA GLY A 457 -3.96 -1.40 -6.32
C GLY A 457 -3.10 -2.64 -6.28
N GLU A 458 -3.36 -3.57 -7.19
CA GLU A 458 -2.64 -4.83 -7.32
C GLU A 458 -1.14 -4.61 -7.52
N ALA A 459 -0.75 -3.65 -8.37
CA ALA A 459 0.64 -3.26 -8.52
C ALA A 459 1.27 -2.80 -7.20
N ASN A 460 0.55 -2.00 -6.40
CA ASN A 460 1.03 -1.56 -5.09
C ASN A 460 1.15 -2.73 -4.10
N GLN A 461 0.25 -3.73 -4.18
CA GLN A 461 0.31 -4.91 -3.33
C GLN A 461 1.45 -5.85 -3.71
N ALA A 462 1.72 -5.98 -5.01
CA ALA A 462 2.77 -6.82 -5.58
C ALA A 462 4.17 -6.17 -5.48
N ALA A 463 4.27 -4.93 -4.98
CA ALA A 463 5.53 -4.22 -4.88
C ALA A 463 6.50 -4.97 -3.95
N ALA A 464 7.59 -5.45 -4.53
CA ALA A 464 8.66 -6.18 -3.86
C ALA A 464 10.02 -5.61 -4.30
N PRO A 465 11.11 -5.86 -3.56
CA PRO A 465 12.45 -5.42 -3.97
C PRO A 465 12.72 -5.71 -5.46
N ALA A 466 13.28 -4.72 -6.16
CA ALA A 466 13.49 -4.79 -7.60
C ALA A 466 14.74 -4.01 -8.03
N ASP A 467 15.49 -4.60 -8.96
CA ASP A 467 16.58 -3.96 -9.69
C ASP A 467 16.07 -3.40 -11.01
N ILE A 468 16.53 -2.21 -11.37
CA ILE A 468 16.24 -1.57 -12.67
C ILE A 468 17.49 -1.56 -13.53
N THR A 469 17.33 -1.93 -14.80
CA THR A 469 18.33 -1.68 -15.85
C THR A 469 17.69 -0.89 -16.98
N THR A 470 18.44 0.04 -17.57
CA THR A 470 17.96 0.89 -18.67
C THR A 470 18.78 0.62 -19.92
N GLY A 471 18.17 0.84 -21.08
CA GLY A 471 18.80 0.67 -22.37
C GLY A 471 18.13 1.52 -23.44
N THR A 472 18.86 1.75 -24.52
CA THR A 472 18.32 2.35 -25.73
C THR A 472 18.76 1.54 -26.94
N ALA A 473 17.91 1.50 -27.96
CA ALA A 473 18.22 0.96 -29.27
C ALA A 473 17.69 1.93 -30.34
N GLU A 474 18.06 1.71 -31.60
CA GLU A 474 17.46 2.41 -32.73
C GLU A 474 16.75 1.41 -33.63
N GLN A 475 15.50 1.71 -34.00
CA GLN A 475 14.71 0.96 -34.95
C GLN A 475 14.27 1.87 -36.10
N HIS A 476 14.90 1.66 -37.25
CA HIS A 476 14.57 2.36 -38.50
C HIS A 476 13.58 1.54 -39.35
N GLY A 477 12.92 2.18 -40.31
CA GLY A 477 12.06 1.50 -41.29
C GLY A 477 10.68 1.07 -40.79
N LEU A 478 10.27 1.49 -39.59
CA LEU A 478 8.91 1.28 -39.07
C LEU A 478 8.13 2.59 -38.91
N SER A 479 8.81 3.67 -38.52
CA SER A 479 8.21 4.99 -38.32
C SER A 479 8.48 5.88 -39.51
N PHE A 480 7.42 6.45 -40.09
CA PHE A 480 7.47 7.35 -41.24
C PHE A 480 6.70 8.64 -40.98
N ASN A 481 7.16 9.77 -41.52
CA ASN A 481 6.40 11.00 -41.38
C ASN A 481 5.09 10.90 -42.19
N ARG A 482 3.98 11.37 -41.63
CA ARG A 482 2.66 11.35 -42.28
C ARG A 482 2.26 12.69 -42.90
N ARG A 483 3.14 13.67 -42.85
CA ARG A 483 2.99 15.01 -43.43
C ARG A 483 4.10 15.27 -44.42
N PHE A 484 3.74 15.84 -45.57
CA PHE A 484 4.69 16.04 -46.68
C PHE A 484 4.57 17.44 -47.24
N HIS A 485 5.72 18.01 -47.61
CA HIS A 485 5.75 19.17 -48.49
C HIS A 485 5.47 18.72 -49.92
N MET A 486 4.53 19.41 -50.57
CA MET A 486 4.08 19.11 -51.93
C MET A 486 4.67 20.12 -52.93
N LYS A 487 4.70 19.77 -54.22
CA LYS A 487 5.20 20.64 -55.30
C LYS A 487 4.43 21.96 -55.45
N ASP A 488 3.15 21.98 -55.06
CA ASP A 488 2.30 23.17 -55.06
C ASP A 488 2.58 24.12 -53.86
N GLY A 489 3.55 23.77 -52.99
CA GLY A 489 3.90 24.54 -51.80
C GLY A 489 3.09 24.20 -50.56
N SER A 490 2.05 23.35 -50.66
CA SER A 490 1.23 22.93 -49.52
C SER A 490 1.94 21.90 -48.62
N VAL A 491 1.47 21.77 -47.38
CA VAL A 491 1.80 20.64 -46.51
C VAL A 491 0.54 19.77 -46.36
N ARG A 492 0.60 18.53 -46.83
CA ARG A 492 -0.55 17.61 -46.82
C ARG A 492 -0.32 16.45 -45.85
N PHE A 493 -1.40 16.05 -45.20
CA PHE A 493 -1.48 14.86 -44.36
C PHE A 493 -1.85 13.65 -45.22
N ASN A 494 -1.07 12.57 -45.15
CA ASN A 494 -1.25 11.33 -45.90
C ASN A 494 -1.62 11.55 -47.39
N PRO A 495 -0.73 12.12 -48.22
CA PRO A 495 -1.04 12.49 -49.61
C PRO A 495 -1.28 11.32 -50.57
N GLY A 496 -1.25 10.08 -50.09
CA GLY A 496 -1.35 8.85 -50.89
C GLY A 496 0.02 8.23 -51.18
N VAL A 497 0.02 6.91 -51.38
CA VAL A 497 1.22 6.10 -51.64
C VAL A 497 1.78 6.43 -53.02
N LEU A 498 3.09 6.64 -53.11
CA LEU A 498 3.83 7.00 -54.32
C LEU A 498 3.27 8.24 -55.03
N ASN A 499 2.73 9.20 -54.27
CA ASN A 499 2.20 10.42 -54.86
C ASN A 499 3.36 11.23 -55.52
N PRO A 500 3.31 11.46 -56.84
CA PRO A 500 4.41 12.08 -57.58
C PRO A 500 4.63 13.55 -57.23
N ASP A 501 3.71 14.18 -56.50
CA ASP A 501 3.81 15.57 -56.04
C ASP A 501 4.47 15.71 -54.67
N ILE A 502 4.79 14.60 -53.99
CA ILE A 502 5.59 14.62 -52.77
C ILE A 502 6.99 15.17 -53.11
N VAL A 503 7.42 16.18 -52.35
CA VAL A 503 8.79 16.71 -52.43
C VAL A 503 9.67 16.07 -51.36
N LYS A 504 9.20 16.09 -50.10
CA LYS A 504 9.89 15.51 -48.94
C LYS A 504 8.97 15.43 -47.71
N PRO A 505 9.28 14.58 -46.73
CA PRO A 505 8.69 14.64 -45.39
C PRO A 505 8.74 16.05 -44.78
N ALA A 506 7.70 16.42 -44.03
CA ALA A 506 7.59 17.71 -43.36
C ALA A 506 8.34 17.79 -42.02
N GLY A 507 8.90 16.68 -41.54
CA GLY A 507 9.67 16.63 -40.30
C GLY A 507 10.42 15.31 -40.14
N SER A 508 11.20 15.20 -39.07
CA SER A 508 11.95 14.00 -38.72
C SER A 508 11.06 12.91 -38.11
N ILE A 509 11.65 11.73 -37.95
CA ILE A 509 11.15 10.65 -37.10
C ILE A 509 12.02 10.55 -35.84
N ASP A 510 11.54 9.84 -34.83
CA ASP A 510 12.35 9.39 -33.69
C ASP A 510 12.49 7.85 -33.76
N PRO A 511 13.66 7.32 -34.16
CA PRO A 511 13.89 5.88 -34.25
C PRO A 511 14.26 5.26 -32.90
N GLN A 512 14.46 6.05 -31.84
CA GLN A 512 14.96 5.53 -30.58
C GLN A 512 13.88 4.69 -29.88
N VAL A 513 14.29 3.51 -29.41
CA VAL A 513 13.51 2.65 -28.52
C VAL A 513 14.10 2.79 -27.12
N GLY A 514 13.34 3.40 -26.21
CA GLY A 514 13.70 3.49 -24.80
C GLY A 514 13.24 2.24 -24.05
N ILE A 515 14.10 1.67 -23.21
CA ILE A 515 13.81 0.43 -22.49
C ILE A 515 14.19 0.57 -21.02
N VAL A 516 13.26 0.21 -20.13
CA VAL A 516 13.49 0.01 -18.70
C VAL A 516 13.08 -1.41 -18.35
N MET A 517 14.01 -2.22 -17.86
CA MET A 517 13.77 -3.60 -17.45
C MET A 517 13.78 -3.71 -15.93
N LEU A 518 12.83 -4.46 -15.38
CA LEU A 518 12.71 -4.72 -13.94
C LEU A 518 12.97 -6.19 -13.62
N ARG A 519 13.84 -6.44 -12.64
CA ARG A 519 14.19 -7.79 -12.15
C ARG A 519 14.00 -7.86 -10.64
N HIS A 520 13.65 -9.02 -10.11
CA HIS A 520 13.83 -9.27 -8.69
C HIS A 520 15.34 -9.37 -8.38
N PRO A 521 15.81 -8.93 -7.20
CA PRO A 521 17.21 -9.04 -6.82
C PRO A 521 17.72 -10.48 -6.96
N GLY A 522 18.82 -10.63 -7.69
CA GLY A 522 19.44 -11.93 -7.96
C GLY A 522 18.72 -12.81 -8.99
N ALA A 523 17.63 -12.36 -9.61
CA ALA A 523 16.97 -13.10 -10.68
C ALA A 523 17.62 -12.84 -12.05
N ASP A 524 17.80 -13.91 -12.83
CA ASP A 524 18.35 -13.81 -14.20
C ASP A 524 17.36 -13.16 -15.18
N LYS A 525 16.07 -13.44 -15.00
CA LYS A 525 15.01 -13.01 -15.91
C LYS A 525 14.26 -11.80 -15.35
N PRO A 526 13.96 -10.80 -16.19
CA PRO A 526 13.07 -9.72 -15.84
C PRO A 526 11.63 -10.21 -15.73
N PHE A 527 10.86 -9.58 -14.83
CA PHE A 527 9.43 -9.82 -14.70
C PHE A 527 8.59 -8.75 -15.42
N ALA A 528 9.18 -7.59 -15.72
CA ALA A 528 8.49 -6.56 -16.49
C ALA A 528 9.45 -5.66 -17.29
N ALA A 529 8.89 -4.93 -18.24
CA ALA A 529 9.56 -3.84 -18.93
C ALA A 529 8.63 -2.67 -19.22
N VAL A 530 9.20 -1.47 -19.25
CA VAL A 530 8.60 -0.30 -19.91
C VAL A 530 9.36 -0.08 -21.21
N VAL A 531 8.65 -0.08 -22.34
CA VAL A 531 9.22 0.23 -23.65
C VAL A 531 8.56 1.50 -24.18
N ASN A 532 9.38 2.44 -24.66
CA ASN A 532 8.92 3.64 -25.32
C ASN A 532 9.38 3.66 -26.78
N PHE A 533 8.44 3.84 -27.71
CA PHE A 533 8.76 3.95 -29.13
C PHE A 533 7.76 4.86 -29.85
N ALA A 534 8.26 5.75 -30.73
CA ALA A 534 7.46 6.74 -31.44
C ALA A 534 6.90 6.17 -32.75
N LEU A 535 5.81 5.40 -32.64
CA LEU A 535 5.05 4.85 -33.77
C LEU A 535 3.55 4.94 -33.49
N HIS A 536 2.76 5.30 -34.52
CA HIS A 536 1.31 5.45 -34.43
C HIS A 536 0.60 4.08 -34.47
N LEU A 537 -0.20 3.77 -33.44
CA LEU A 537 -0.89 2.49 -33.21
C LEU A 537 -2.24 2.39 -33.95
N ASP A 538 -2.15 2.39 -35.27
CA ASP A 538 -3.26 2.05 -36.19
C ASP A 538 -2.80 0.95 -37.16
N THR A 539 -1.99 -0.01 -36.67
CA THR A 539 -1.45 -1.10 -37.51
C THR A 539 -2.45 -2.24 -37.66
N VAL A 540 -3.44 -2.30 -36.77
CA VAL A 540 -4.54 -3.27 -36.79
C VAL A 540 -5.86 -2.53 -37.01
N GLY A 541 -6.56 -2.89 -38.09
CA GLY A 541 -7.90 -2.38 -38.42
C GLY A 541 -9.02 -3.40 -38.19
N GLY A 542 -10.22 -3.11 -38.72
CA GLY A 542 -11.37 -4.00 -38.66
C GLY A 542 -12.32 -3.72 -37.50
N THR A 543 -13.07 -4.74 -37.08
CA THR A 543 -14.11 -4.66 -36.02
C THR A 543 -13.84 -5.60 -34.85
N LEU A 544 -12.65 -6.17 -34.75
CA LEU A 544 -12.23 -6.94 -33.58
C LEU A 544 -11.42 -6.03 -32.64
N TYR A 545 -11.65 -6.13 -31.33
CA TYR A 545 -10.79 -5.50 -30.33
C TYR A 545 -9.36 -6.07 -30.43
N ALA A 546 -8.36 -5.18 -30.43
CA ALA A 546 -6.95 -5.55 -30.37
C ALA A 546 -6.11 -4.45 -29.70
N ALA A 547 -5.09 -4.84 -28.94
CA ALA A 547 -4.10 -3.97 -28.34
C ALA A 547 -2.97 -3.56 -29.32
N ASP A 548 -3.19 -3.75 -30.63
CA ASP A 548 -2.27 -3.42 -31.73
C ASP A 548 -0.89 -4.14 -31.60
N TYR A 549 0.17 -3.64 -32.23
CA TYR A 549 1.49 -4.29 -32.22
C TYR A 549 2.12 -4.47 -30.82
N PRO A 550 1.84 -3.65 -29.78
CA PRO A 550 2.33 -3.91 -28.43
C PRO A 550 1.95 -5.28 -27.86
N TYR A 551 0.78 -5.81 -28.24
CA TYR A 551 0.38 -7.17 -27.86
C TYR A 551 1.40 -8.20 -28.36
N TYR A 552 1.70 -8.17 -29.65
CA TYR A 552 2.64 -9.12 -30.27
C TYR A 552 4.06 -8.94 -29.73
N LEU A 553 4.48 -7.69 -29.47
CA LEU A 553 5.76 -7.42 -28.81
C LEU A 553 5.83 -8.06 -27.42
N GLN A 554 4.76 -7.96 -26.62
CA GLN A 554 4.70 -8.63 -25.32
C GLN A 554 4.79 -10.15 -25.46
N GLU A 555 4.02 -10.74 -26.37
CA GLU A 555 4.02 -12.20 -26.60
C GLU A 555 5.40 -12.71 -27.03
N ASP A 556 6.13 -11.96 -27.86
CA ASP A 556 7.49 -12.31 -28.23
C ASP A 556 8.46 -12.21 -27.04
N LEU A 557 8.33 -11.18 -26.20
CA LEU A 557 9.14 -11.05 -24.98
C LEU A 557 8.82 -12.15 -23.95
N ARG A 558 7.56 -12.59 -23.85
CA ARG A 558 7.14 -13.72 -22.99
C ARG A 558 7.78 -15.04 -23.41
N LYS A 559 8.05 -15.25 -24.71
CA LYS A 559 8.82 -16.43 -25.17
C LYS A 559 10.23 -16.45 -24.60
N ALA A 560 10.86 -15.28 -24.42
CA ALA A 560 12.20 -15.17 -23.86
C ALA A 560 12.21 -15.19 -22.32
N TYR A 561 11.31 -14.44 -21.69
CA TYR A 561 11.37 -14.14 -20.26
C TYR A 561 10.39 -14.93 -19.39
N GLY A 562 9.42 -15.60 -19.99
CA GLY A 562 8.38 -16.37 -19.29
C GLY A 562 7.00 -15.73 -19.42
N GLN A 563 5.96 -16.53 -19.18
CA GLN A 563 4.56 -16.11 -19.39
C GLN A 563 4.10 -15.00 -18.43
N ASP A 564 4.71 -14.92 -17.24
CA ASP A 564 4.41 -13.90 -16.24
C ASP A 564 5.04 -12.53 -16.58
N PHE A 565 5.86 -12.44 -17.65
CA PHE A 565 6.46 -11.19 -18.08
C PHE A 565 5.39 -10.20 -18.57
N THR A 566 5.46 -8.96 -18.07
CA THR A 566 4.52 -7.89 -18.44
C THR A 566 5.23 -6.73 -19.14
N LEU A 567 4.70 -6.31 -20.28
CA LEU A 567 5.18 -5.16 -21.02
C LEU A 567 4.23 -3.96 -20.86
N LEU A 568 4.73 -2.87 -20.28
CA LEU A 568 4.10 -1.56 -20.37
C LEU A 568 4.64 -0.84 -21.61
N PHE A 569 3.80 -0.70 -22.62
CA PHE A 569 4.15 0.05 -23.82
C PHE A 569 3.72 1.52 -23.67
N ALA A 570 4.70 2.43 -23.67
CA ALA A 570 4.48 3.86 -23.63
C ALA A 570 4.68 4.45 -25.03
N THR A 571 3.65 5.08 -25.58
CA THR A 571 3.74 5.65 -26.94
C THR A 571 4.62 6.91 -26.94
N GLY A 572 5.63 6.92 -27.79
CA GLY A 572 6.47 8.12 -28.02
C GLY A 572 5.70 9.22 -28.75
N THR A 573 6.37 10.34 -29.08
CA THR A 573 5.71 11.48 -29.74
C THR A 573 5.41 11.18 -31.21
N CYS A 574 4.30 10.48 -31.49
CA CYS A 574 3.98 9.95 -32.82
C CYS A 574 2.88 10.74 -33.56
N GLY A 575 2.55 11.97 -33.13
CA GLY A 575 1.44 12.75 -33.71
C GLY A 575 1.61 13.12 -35.20
N ASN A 576 2.82 13.06 -35.75
CA ASN A 576 3.10 13.21 -37.18
C ASN A 576 3.72 11.95 -37.81
N ILE A 577 3.63 10.81 -37.12
CA ILE A 577 4.26 9.55 -37.52
C ILE A 577 3.18 8.55 -37.94
N ASN A 578 3.49 7.70 -38.89
CA ASN A 578 2.66 6.57 -39.35
C ASN A 578 3.54 5.33 -39.53
N HIS A 579 2.91 4.16 -39.63
CA HIS A 579 3.55 2.86 -39.85
C HIS A 579 3.66 2.48 -41.33
N ILE A 580 3.25 3.37 -42.23
CA ILE A 580 3.27 3.18 -43.68
C ILE A 580 4.21 4.21 -44.28
N ASP A 581 5.18 3.75 -45.07
CA ASP A 581 5.92 4.60 -45.99
C ASP A 581 5.07 4.87 -47.22
N VAL A 582 4.84 6.15 -47.52
CA VAL A 582 4.06 6.58 -48.68
C VAL A 582 4.95 7.11 -49.81
N THR A 583 6.27 7.11 -49.64
CA THR A 583 7.24 7.68 -50.60
C THR A 583 7.76 6.69 -51.63
#